data_AF-A0A7X7H9R6-F1
#
_entry.id   AF-A0A7X7H9R6-F1
#
_cell.length_a   1.000
_cell.length_b   1.000
_cell.length_c   1.000
_cell.angle_alpha   90.00
_cell.angle_beta   90.00
_cell.angle_gamma   90.00
#
_symmetry.space_group_name_H-M   'P 1'
#
loop_
_entity.id
_entity.type
_entity.pdbx_description
1 polymer ?
#
loop_
_entity_poly.entity_id
_entity_poly.type
_entity_poly.pdbx_seq_one_letter_code
_entity_poly.pdbx_strand_id
1 'polypeptide(L)'
;MSTYQAFLKDYVDGLGVIQTQDLVFSDAFLDACKMNRCGKYCKSWFCPPAITQDLIMQYLKYQKILIISKISTLEDPFDLEGMDRGRKEIQNILYRFQNAFPNESYRI
;
A
#
# COMPACT_ATOMS: atom_id res chain seq x y z
N MET A 1 17.71 10.39 -7.88
CA MET A 1 16.70 9.30 -7.85
C MET A 1 17.27 8.20 -6.96
N SER A 2 16.55 7.75 -5.92
CA SER A 2 17.07 6.71 -5.02
C SER A 2 17.18 5.36 -5.72
N THR A 3 17.97 4.42 -5.17
CA THR A 3 18.08 3.04 -5.72
C THR A 3 16.72 2.35 -5.80
N TYR A 4 15.84 2.58 -4.82
CA TYR A 4 14.47 2.05 -4.82
C TYR A 4 13.61 2.63 -5.95
N GLN A 5 13.71 3.93 -6.19
CA GLN A 5 13.01 4.58 -7.28
C GLN A 5 13.51 4.07 -8.64
N ALA A 6 14.82 3.93 -8.80
CA ALA A 6 15.43 3.42 -10.02
C ALA A 6 15.00 1.98 -10.32
N PHE A 7 14.83 1.15 -9.28
CA PHE A 7 14.31 -0.21 -9.43
C PHE A 7 12.85 -0.23 -9.85
N LEU A 8 11.99 0.60 -9.24
CA LEU A 8 10.55 0.54 -9.45
C LEU A 8 10.07 1.26 -10.71
N LYS A 9 10.85 2.19 -11.26
CA LYS A 9 10.44 3.08 -12.38
C LYS A 9 9.87 2.34 -13.59
N ASP A 10 10.35 1.12 -13.86
CA ASP A 10 9.97 0.34 -15.04
C ASP A 10 8.79 -0.61 -14.76
N TYR A 11 8.33 -0.69 -13.51
CA TYR A 11 7.26 -1.61 -13.08
C TYR A 11 5.95 -0.91 -12.73
N VAL A 12 6.01 0.38 -12.37
CA VAL A 12 4.88 1.15 -11.83
C VAL A 12 4.59 2.36 -12.71
N ASP A 13 3.34 2.81 -12.72
CA ASP A 13 2.91 3.97 -13.52
C ASP A 13 3.15 5.30 -12.79
N GLY A 14 3.11 5.27 -11.45
CA GLY A 14 3.39 6.42 -10.61
C GLY A 14 4.40 6.10 -9.51
N LEU A 15 5.27 7.06 -9.24
CA LEU A 15 6.35 6.94 -8.27
C LEU A 15 6.62 8.30 -7.63
N GLY A 16 6.59 8.36 -6.30
CA GLY A 16 6.78 9.58 -5.55
C GLY A 16 7.45 9.34 -4.21
N VAL A 17 8.04 10.39 -3.63
CA VAL A 17 8.53 10.38 -2.25
C VAL A 17 7.95 11.57 -1.52
N ILE A 18 7.37 11.32 -0.36
CA ILE A 18 6.86 12.36 0.55
C ILE A 18 7.59 12.29 1.89
N GLN A 19 7.51 13.37 2.67
CA GLN A 19 7.97 13.34 4.05
C GLN A 19 6.88 12.71 4.91
N THR A 20 7.27 11.95 5.93
CA THR A 20 6.30 11.30 6.83
C THR A 20 5.44 12.31 7.58
N GLN A 21 5.98 13.50 7.87
CA GLN A 21 5.23 14.60 8.49
C GLN A 21 4.06 15.11 7.64
N ASP A 22 4.06 14.82 6.33
CA ASP A 22 2.99 15.20 5.41
C ASP A 22 1.84 14.18 5.41
N LEU A 23 1.97 13.05 6.13
CA LEU A 23 0.88 12.09 6.30
C LEU A 23 -0.22 12.66 7.19
N VAL A 24 -1.45 12.57 6.69
CA VAL A 24 -2.64 12.87 7.47
C VAL A 24 -3.21 11.57 8.04
N PHE A 25 -3.15 11.41 9.36
CA PHE A 25 -3.86 10.36 10.07
C PHE A 25 -5.24 10.90 10.48
N SER A 26 -6.31 10.35 9.89
CA SER A 26 -7.68 10.84 10.09
C SER A 26 -8.57 9.83 10.80
N ASP A 27 -9.07 10.20 11.97
CA ASP A 27 -10.04 9.39 12.72
C ASP A 27 -11.35 9.20 11.95
N ALA A 28 -11.74 10.16 11.10
CA ALA A 28 -12.93 10.05 10.26
C ALA A 28 -12.88 8.84 9.32
N PHE A 29 -11.67 8.45 8.86
CA PHE A 29 -11.50 7.25 8.06
C PHE A 29 -11.71 5.97 8.88
N LEU A 30 -11.21 5.94 10.12
CA LEU A 30 -11.45 4.83 11.04
C LEU A 30 -12.94 4.71 11.39
N ASP A 31 -13.61 5.82 11.63
CA ASP A 31 -15.04 5.85 11.93
C ASP A 31 -15.89 5.38 10.75
N ALA A 32 -15.57 5.80 9.52
CA ALA A 32 -16.20 5.27 8.32
C ALA A 32 -16.01 3.75 8.19
N CYS A 33 -14.84 3.23 8.58
CA CYS A 33 -14.57 1.80 8.58
C CYS A 33 -15.36 1.03 9.64
N LYS A 34 -15.56 1.61 10.85
CA LYS A 34 -16.39 1.04 11.93
C LYS A 34 -17.85 0.83 11.50
N MET A 35 -18.36 1.66 10.58
CA MET A 35 -19.68 1.45 9.98
C MET A 35 -19.79 0.14 9.18
N ASN A 36 -18.65 -0.47 8.84
CA ASN A 36 -18.53 -1.82 8.30
C ASN A 36 -19.36 -2.09 7.03
N ARG A 37 -19.51 -1.09 6.17
CA ARG A 37 -20.30 -1.19 4.92
C ARG A 37 -19.77 -2.27 3.97
N CYS A 38 -18.47 -2.57 4.01
CA CYS A 38 -17.84 -3.63 3.22
C CYS A 38 -17.77 -5.00 3.94
N GLY A 39 -18.20 -5.10 5.21
CA GLY A 39 -18.17 -6.33 6.00
C GLY A 39 -16.77 -6.75 6.49
N LYS A 40 -15.76 -5.91 6.29
CA LYS A 40 -14.36 -6.22 6.60
C LYS A 40 -13.83 -5.65 7.92
N TYR A 41 -14.56 -4.81 8.67
CA TYR A 41 -14.05 -4.21 9.94
C TYR A 41 -13.36 -5.21 10.89
N CYS A 42 -12.16 -4.85 11.38
CA CYS A 42 -11.13 -5.69 12.01
C CYS A 42 -10.73 -7.05 11.36
N LYS A 43 -10.82 -7.24 10.02
CA LYS A 43 -10.50 -8.54 9.35
C LYS A 43 -9.35 -8.53 8.32
N SER A 44 -8.68 -7.41 8.09
CA SER A 44 -7.54 -7.33 7.16
C SER A 44 -6.60 -6.19 7.54
N TRP A 45 -5.44 -6.14 6.88
CA TRP A 45 -4.43 -5.08 7.05
C TRP A 45 -4.52 -3.97 5.99
N PHE A 46 -5.32 -4.18 4.94
CA PHE A 46 -5.43 -3.27 3.79
C PHE A 46 -6.74 -2.47 3.81
N CYS A 47 -7.83 -3.13 4.21
CA CYS A 47 -9.13 -2.54 4.56
C CYS A 47 -10.00 -3.65 5.22
N PRO A 48 -10.32 -3.54 6.51
CA PRO A 48 -10.26 -2.37 7.36
C PRO A 48 -8.82 -2.05 7.77
N PRO A 49 -8.55 -0.86 8.29
CA PRO A 49 -7.30 -0.66 8.95
C PRO A 49 -7.42 -1.27 10.35
N ALA A 50 -6.68 -2.34 10.62
CA ALA A 50 -6.25 -2.64 11.98
C ALA A 50 -5.16 -1.63 12.41
N ILE A 51 -5.42 -0.33 12.20
CA ILE A 51 -4.51 0.74 12.58
C ILE A 51 -4.73 1.01 14.06
N THR A 52 -3.73 0.63 14.84
CA THR A 52 -3.59 1.05 16.24
C THR A 52 -2.79 2.34 16.32
N GLN A 53 -2.91 3.06 17.43
CA GLN A 53 -2.00 4.19 17.71
C GLN A 53 -0.52 3.74 17.68
N ASP A 54 -0.23 2.51 18.10
CA ASP A 54 1.13 1.94 18.05
C ASP A 54 1.68 1.85 16.63
N LEU A 55 0.84 1.49 15.65
CA LEU A 55 1.23 1.40 14.25
C LEU A 55 1.53 2.79 13.67
N ILE A 56 0.74 3.81 14.04
CA ILE A 56 1.00 5.20 13.67
C ILE A 56 2.36 5.63 14.24
N MET A 57 2.62 5.38 15.52
CA MET A 57 3.92 5.67 16.14
C MET A 57 5.08 4.94 15.44
N GLN A 58 4.87 3.72 14.95
CA GLN A 58 5.86 3.01 14.15
C GLN A 58 6.12 3.68 12.81
N TYR A 59 5.09 4.12 12.09
CA TYR A 59 5.24 4.83 10.82
C TYR A 59 5.96 6.17 10.98
N LEU A 60 5.68 6.88 12.07
CA LEU A 60 6.33 8.16 12.39
C LEU A 60 7.85 8.03 12.67
N LYS A 61 8.38 6.82 12.88
CA LYS A 61 9.84 6.61 13.01
C LYS A 61 10.58 6.74 11.68
N TYR A 62 9.89 6.59 10.55
CA TYR A 62 10.49 6.76 9.23
C TYR A 62 10.45 8.22 8.81
N GLN A 63 11.51 8.72 8.19
CA GLN A 63 11.56 10.13 7.74
C GLN A 63 10.82 10.35 6.42
N LYS A 64 10.88 9.37 5.52
CA LYS A 64 10.40 9.45 4.14
C LYS A 64 9.57 8.24 3.79
N ILE A 65 8.62 8.44 2.90
CA ILE A 65 7.74 7.41 2.39
C ILE A 65 7.88 7.35 0.88
N LEU A 66 8.04 6.14 0.36
CA LEU A 66 7.99 5.86 -1.07
C LEU A 66 6.56 5.48 -1.44
N ILE A 67 5.94 6.26 -2.33
CA ILE A 67 4.60 6.01 -2.86
C ILE A 67 4.75 5.45 -4.26
N ILE A 68 4.03 4.36 -4.54
CA ILE A 68 3.90 3.79 -5.88
C ILE A 68 2.43 3.62 -6.25
N SER A 69 2.14 3.71 -7.54
CA SER A 69 0.85 3.35 -8.09
C SER A 69 0.99 2.52 -9.36
N LYS A 70 0.10 1.56 -9.52
CA LYS A 70 -0.04 0.74 -10.71
C LYS A 70 -1.49 0.82 -11.18
N ILE A 71 -1.68 1.08 -12.47
CA ILE A 71 -2.97 1.15 -13.13
C ILE A 71 -3.14 -0.14 -13.92
N SER A 72 -4.21 -0.87 -13.61
CA SER A 72 -4.63 -2.04 -14.37
C SER A 72 -5.94 -1.70 -15.06
N THR A 73 -5.95 -1.76 -16.38
CA THR A 73 -7.15 -1.52 -17.19
C THR A 73 -8.12 -2.69 -17.06
N LEU A 74 -9.41 -2.36 -16.90
CA LEU A 74 -10.50 -3.33 -16.89
C LEU A 74 -11.30 -3.20 -18.18
N GLU A 75 -11.82 -4.31 -18.68
CA GLU A 75 -12.69 -4.31 -19.87
C GLU A 75 -14.06 -3.71 -19.54
N ASP A 76 -14.63 -4.06 -18.39
CA ASP A 76 -15.89 -3.55 -17.87
C ASP A 76 -15.94 -3.58 -16.32
N PRO A 77 -16.97 -3.01 -15.66
CA PRO A 77 -17.08 -2.96 -14.20
C PRO A 77 -17.16 -4.32 -13.48
N PHE A 78 -17.42 -5.40 -14.20
CA PHE A 78 -17.56 -6.78 -13.71
C PHE A 78 -16.41 -7.69 -14.19
N ASP A 79 -15.34 -7.13 -14.76
CA ASP A 79 -14.11 -7.87 -15.15
C ASP A 79 -13.33 -8.36 -13.92
N LEU A 80 -13.86 -9.40 -13.27
CA LEU A 80 -13.26 -10.01 -12.07
C LEU A 80 -11.87 -10.57 -12.36
N GLU A 81 -11.65 -11.08 -13.57
CA GLU A 81 -10.34 -11.60 -13.97
C GLU A 81 -9.31 -10.48 -14.11
N GLY A 82 -9.68 -9.35 -14.73
CA GLY A 82 -8.86 -8.15 -14.81
C GLY A 82 -8.51 -7.58 -13.45
N MET A 83 -9.48 -7.55 -12.52
CA MET A 83 -9.24 -7.15 -11.14
C MET A 83 -8.23 -8.06 -10.44
N ASP A 84 -8.35 -9.39 -10.58
CA ASP A 84 -7.39 -10.34 -10.00
C ASP A 84 -6.01 -10.29 -10.68
N ARG A 85 -5.96 -10.08 -12.01
CA ARG A 85 -4.71 -9.85 -12.75
C ARG A 85 -3.97 -8.63 -12.21
N GLY A 86 -4.66 -7.49 -12.05
CA GLY A 86 -4.06 -6.28 -11.50
C GLY A 86 -3.55 -6.46 -10.07
N ARG A 87 -4.32 -7.14 -9.22
CA ARG A 87 -3.90 -7.52 -7.86
C ARG A 87 -2.62 -8.37 -7.88
N LYS A 88 -2.55 -9.39 -8.75
CA LYS A 88 -1.37 -10.26 -8.89
C LYS A 88 -0.15 -9.50 -9.40
N GLU A 89 -0.35 -8.57 -10.33
CA GLU A 89 0.74 -7.77 -10.90
C GLU A 89 1.43 -6.93 -9.81
N ILE A 90 0.66 -6.15 -9.04
CA ILE A 90 1.24 -5.34 -7.96
C ILE A 90 1.86 -6.22 -6.87
N GLN A 91 1.25 -7.37 -6.53
CA GLN A 91 1.82 -8.31 -5.57
C GLN A 91 3.18 -8.85 -6.02
N ASN A 92 3.32 -9.17 -7.31
CA ASN A 92 4.58 -9.64 -7.88
C ASN A 92 5.66 -8.55 -7.89
N ILE A 93 5.29 -7.29 -8.17
CA ILE A 93 6.21 -6.15 -8.10
C ILE A 93 6.73 -5.98 -6.66
N LEU A 94 5.84 -6.01 -5.67
CA LEU A 94 6.21 -5.91 -4.26
C LEU A 94 7.10 -7.09 -3.81
N TYR A 95 6.79 -8.31 -4.23
CA TYR A 95 7.61 -9.48 -3.95
C TYR A 95 9.02 -9.36 -4.52
N ARG A 96 9.15 -8.89 -5.77
CA ARG A 96 10.46 -8.64 -6.41
C ARG A 96 11.23 -7.55 -5.67
N PHE A 97 10.55 -6.47 -5.29
CA PHE A 97 11.16 -5.38 -4.53
C PHE A 97 11.70 -5.88 -3.18
N GLN A 98 10.92 -6.66 -2.44
CA GLN A 98 11.34 -7.23 -1.15
C GLN A 98 12.54 -8.17 -1.29
N ASN A 99 12.61 -8.98 -2.35
CA ASN A 99 13.76 -9.86 -2.59
C ASN A 99 15.01 -9.08 -3.01
N ALA A 100 14.87 -8.00 -3.77
CA ALA A 100 15.99 -7.14 -4.17
C ALA A 100 16.52 -6.27 -3.03
N PHE A 101 15.63 -5.89 -2.10
CA PHE A 101 15.93 -5.04 -0.94
C PHE A 101 15.40 -5.69 0.34
N PRO A 102 15.98 -6.83 0.77
CA PRO A 102 15.51 -7.53 1.95
C PRO A 102 15.69 -6.63 3.18
N ASN A 103 14.62 -6.49 3.96
CA ASN A 103 14.66 -5.81 5.25
C ASN A 103 14.48 -6.84 6.35
N GLU A 104 15.50 -7.02 7.20
CA GLU A 104 15.47 -7.98 8.32
C GLU A 104 14.37 -7.68 9.33
N SER A 105 13.91 -6.42 9.40
CA SER A 105 12.89 -5.97 10.36
C SER A 105 11.43 -6.18 9.92
N TYR A 106 11.18 -6.62 8.69
CA TYR A 106 9.83 -6.81 8.17
C TYR A 106 9.74 -8.11 7.33
N ARG A 107 9.88 -9.25 8.01
CA ARG A 107 9.47 -10.57 7.49
C ARG A 107 8.04 -10.83 7.94
N ILE A 108 7.13 -10.98 6.98
CA ILE A 108 5.74 -11.43 7.19
C ILE A 108 5.74 -12.95 7.27
#